data_AF-X1A5G4-F1
#
_entry.id   AF-X1A5G4-F1
#
_cell.length_a   1.000
_cell.length_b   1.000
_cell.length_c   1.000
_cell.angle_alpha   90.00
_cell.angle_beta   90.00
_cell.angle_gamma   90.00
#
_symmetry.space_group_name_H-M   'P 1'
#
loop_
_entity.id
_entity.type
_entity.pdbx_description
1 polymer ?
#
loop_
_entity_poly.entity_id
_entity_poly.type
_entity_poly.pdbx_seq_one_letter_code
_entity_poly.pdbx_strand_id
1 'polypeptide(L)'
;CNSEIVVVHNGIIENYMPLRERLLSEGHNFISETDTEVLPHLIESNYQNDLTLAVKESIKEIEGSYAIGVISTRDPGKVVASRCGSPLIIGIGEGEMFLASDIPALLSYTNRVIFLEEKEIVTITKDGVEIIDSEGKILQKEVVNIDWNEEMTEKSGYKHFMLKEIFQETMVIRNNLEGRINLSLKALELDNLSLPLDKIKEIERISILACGSSYYTALAGKYIFEELTGIPVEVDYGSEFRYRKILLGKKDLTILISQSGETADTIAALRACRETGSYILALTNVRGSTISREADSVMYIKAGPEIGVATTKAFIGQLMCLYVLSLYFVQVKETLDSSEINKIISELIKIPQMVEIILLKDPEIIKLSEDFF
;
A
#
# COMPACT_ATOMS: atom_id res chain seq x y z
N CYS A 1 37.41 -10.76 3.06
CA CYS A 1 36.04 -11.20 3.32
C CYS A 1 36.02 -12.70 3.50
N ASN A 2 35.50 -13.16 4.64
CA ASN A 2 35.52 -14.60 4.99
C ASN A 2 34.24 -15.35 4.55
N SER A 3 33.37 -14.71 3.74
CA SER A 3 32.08 -15.28 3.31
C SER A 3 31.16 -15.67 4.47
N GLU A 4 31.22 -14.91 5.56
CA GLU A 4 30.49 -15.19 6.81
C GLU A 4 29.17 -14.43 6.93
N ILE A 5 28.94 -13.40 6.11
CA ILE A 5 27.73 -12.57 6.09
C ILE A 5 26.99 -12.78 4.77
N VAL A 6 25.68 -13.00 4.85
CA VAL A 6 24.79 -13.13 3.69
C VAL A 6 23.70 -12.07 3.78
N VAL A 7 23.43 -11.41 2.66
CA VAL A 7 22.45 -10.34 2.54
C VAL A 7 21.49 -10.64 1.40
N VAL A 8 20.19 -10.42 1.65
CA VAL A 8 19.17 -10.24 0.60
C VAL A 8 18.74 -8.78 0.60
N HIS A 9 18.51 -8.20 -0.57
CA HIS A 9 18.25 -6.77 -0.74
C HIS A 9 17.15 -6.53 -1.78
N ASN A 10 16.23 -5.64 -1.47
CA ASN A 10 15.27 -5.07 -2.40
C ASN A 10 15.35 -3.54 -2.38
N GLY A 11 15.82 -2.94 -3.48
CA GLY A 11 16.02 -1.50 -3.59
C GLY A 11 17.23 -1.15 -4.44
N ILE A 12 17.72 0.08 -4.29
CA ILE A 12 18.91 0.63 -4.96
C ILE A 12 19.75 1.38 -3.94
N ILE A 13 21.03 1.01 -3.83
CA ILE A 13 22.04 1.73 -3.07
C ILE A 13 22.67 2.78 -3.99
N GLU A 14 22.32 4.05 -3.81
CA GLU A 14 22.70 5.13 -4.73
C GLU A 14 24.20 5.48 -4.61
N ASN A 15 24.76 5.41 -3.40
CA ASN A 15 26.17 5.71 -3.13
C ASN A 15 27.08 4.48 -3.14
N TYR A 16 26.69 3.40 -3.85
CA TYR A 16 27.46 2.15 -3.89
C TYR A 16 28.88 2.32 -4.47
N MET A 17 29.08 3.23 -5.44
CA MET A 17 30.38 3.46 -6.08
C MET A 17 31.44 3.97 -5.07
N PRO A 18 31.21 5.10 -4.36
CA PRO A 18 32.12 5.54 -3.29
C PRO A 18 32.39 4.48 -2.22
N LEU A 19 31.35 3.74 -1.79
CA LEU A 19 31.49 2.69 -0.78
C LEU A 19 32.37 1.53 -1.29
N ARG A 20 32.17 1.10 -2.54
CA ARG A 20 32.95 0.05 -3.19
C ARG A 20 34.43 0.45 -3.30
N GLU A 21 34.74 1.67 -3.72
CA GLU A 21 36.11 2.16 -3.82
C GLU A 21 36.83 2.15 -2.47
N ARG A 22 36.15 2.62 -1.40
CA ARG A 22 36.67 2.57 -0.04
C ARG A 22 36.96 1.14 0.41
N LEU A 23 35.98 0.23 0.27
CA LEU A 23 36.12 -1.16 0.70
C LEU A 23 37.20 -1.92 -0.08
N LEU A 24 37.36 -1.65 -1.38
CA LEU A 24 38.48 -2.17 -2.19
C LEU A 24 39.84 -1.71 -1.63
N SER A 25 39.94 -0.44 -1.21
CA SER A 25 41.17 0.10 -0.60
C SER A 25 41.48 -0.51 0.78
N GLU A 26 40.45 -0.97 1.48
CA GLU A 26 40.54 -1.69 2.76
C GLU A 26 40.83 -3.19 2.58
N GLY A 27 40.92 -3.67 1.33
CA GLY A 27 41.30 -5.05 0.99
C GLY A 27 40.12 -6.01 0.79
N HIS A 28 38.89 -5.51 0.67
CA HIS A 28 37.74 -6.32 0.26
C HIS A 28 37.82 -6.66 -1.23
N ASN A 29 37.34 -7.85 -1.61
CA ASN A 29 37.30 -8.30 -3.01
C ASN A 29 35.85 -8.48 -3.44
N PHE A 30 35.44 -7.77 -4.49
CA PHE A 30 34.10 -7.85 -5.09
C PHE A 30 34.11 -8.79 -6.29
N ILE A 31 33.07 -9.61 -6.41
CA ILE A 31 32.89 -10.61 -7.47
C ILE A 31 31.68 -10.35 -8.36
N SER A 32 30.85 -9.36 -8.03
CA SER A 32 29.68 -8.93 -8.81
C SER A 32 29.76 -7.45 -9.20
N GLU A 33 28.84 -7.06 -10.08
CA GLU A 33 28.62 -5.66 -10.49
C GLU A 33 27.37 -5.06 -9.81
N THR A 34 26.76 -5.78 -8.88
CA THR A 34 25.56 -5.30 -8.18
C THR A 34 25.93 -4.25 -7.14
N ASP A 35 25.05 -3.27 -6.98
CA ASP A 35 25.07 -2.33 -5.85
C ASP A 35 24.94 -3.08 -4.52
N THR A 36 24.14 -4.15 -4.50
CA THR A 36 23.86 -5.00 -3.34
C THR A 36 25.10 -5.57 -2.67
N GLU A 37 26.14 -5.92 -3.43
CA GLU A 37 27.35 -6.55 -2.89
C GLU A 37 28.13 -5.64 -1.93
N VAL A 38 27.94 -4.32 -1.99
CA VAL A 38 28.59 -3.41 -1.00
C VAL A 38 28.10 -3.70 0.41
N LEU A 39 26.87 -4.18 0.58
CA LEU A 39 26.22 -4.41 1.88
C LEU A 39 26.95 -5.46 2.74
N PRO A 40 27.16 -6.71 2.30
CA PRO A 40 27.86 -7.71 3.13
C PRO A 40 29.29 -7.26 3.49
N HIS A 41 29.98 -6.57 2.58
CA HIS A 41 31.33 -6.05 2.83
C HIS A 41 31.35 -4.92 3.86
N LEU A 42 30.41 -3.97 3.74
CA LEU A 42 30.25 -2.88 4.69
C LEU A 42 29.90 -3.40 6.09
N ILE A 43 28.95 -4.34 6.17
CA ILE A 43 28.56 -4.96 7.43
C ILE A 43 29.73 -5.75 8.04
N GLU A 44 30.55 -6.42 7.22
CA GLU A 44 31.77 -7.09 7.69
C GLU A 44 32.77 -6.09 8.28
N SER A 45 33.00 -4.94 7.62
CA SER A 45 33.91 -3.89 8.11
C SER A 45 33.45 -3.26 9.43
N ASN A 46 32.13 -3.20 9.66
CA ASN A 46 31.52 -2.63 10.86
C ASN A 46 31.26 -3.69 11.97
N TYR A 47 31.64 -4.96 11.76
CA TYR A 47 31.31 -6.02 12.70
C TYR A 47 32.17 -5.99 13.98
N GLN A 48 31.52 -5.71 15.12
CA GLN A 48 32.14 -5.73 16.45
C GLN A 48 31.41 -6.70 17.39
N ASN A 49 31.42 -8.00 17.06
CA ASN A 49 30.79 -9.09 17.84
C ASN A 49 29.26 -8.99 18.01
N ASP A 50 28.59 -8.12 17.27
CA ASP A 50 27.13 -8.03 17.25
C ASP A 50 26.67 -7.66 15.83
N LEU A 51 25.91 -8.56 15.20
CA LEU A 51 25.39 -8.33 13.86
C LEU A 51 24.42 -7.15 13.81
N THR A 52 23.63 -6.94 14.87
CA THR A 52 22.64 -5.87 14.93
C THR A 52 23.32 -4.50 14.90
N LEU A 53 24.40 -4.35 15.68
CA LEU A 53 25.21 -3.12 15.68
C LEU A 53 25.94 -2.93 14.35
N ALA A 54 26.48 -4.01 13.76
CA ALA A 54 27.14 -3.95 12.46
C ALA A 54 26.20 -3.43 11.36
N VAL A 55 24.97 -3.94 11.32
CA VAL A 55 23.93 -3.46 10.40
C VAL A 55 23.56 -2.01 10.72
N LYS A 56 23.37 -1.66 12.00
CA LYS A 56 23.05 -0.30 12.43
C LYS A 56 24.07 0.73 11.96
N GLU A 57 25.36 0.46 12.11
CA GLU A 57 26.40 1.39 11.65
C GLU A 57 26.46 1.44 10.13
N SER A 58 26.32 0.29 9.45
CA SER A 58 26.34 0.23 7.98
C SER A 58 25.20 1.03 7.34
N ILE A 59 23.99 0.98 7.89
CA ILE A 59 22.86 1.74 7.32
C ILE A 59 23.00 3.27 7.47
N LYS A 60 23.88 3.76 8.35
CA LYS A 60 24.15 5.21 8.43
C LYS A 60 24.98 5.72 7.26
N GLU A 61 25.73 4.84 6.61
CA GLU A 61 26.60 5.16 5.48
C GLU A 61 25.89 4.97 4.14
N ILE A 62 24.71 4.35 4.12
CA ILE A 62 23.98 3.99 2.91
C ILE A 62 23.04 5.13 2.50
N GLU A 63 23.07 5.46 1.21
CA GLU A 63 22.09 6.36 0.58
C GLU A 63 21.23 5.59 -0.44
N GLY A 64 19.96 5.95 -0.53
CA GLY A 64 19.00 5.34 -1.45
C GLY A 64 17.82 4.66 -0.75
N SER A 65 17.24 3.67 -1.43
CA SER A 65 16.09 2.90 -0.94
C SER A 65 16.48 1.43 -0.81
N TYR A 66 16.13 0.79 0.29
CA TYR A 66 16.51 -0.58 0.55
C TYR A 66 15.51 -1.26 1.50
N ALA A 67 15.38 -2.57 1.37
CA ALA A 67 14.91 -3.47 2.40
C ALA A 67 15.89 -4.64 2.43
N ILE A 68 16.56 -4.83 3.55
CA ILE A 68 17.64 -5.81 3.69
C ILE A 68 17.30 -6.86 4.75
N GLY A 69 17.68 -8.10 4.48
CA GLY A 69 17.70 -9.20 5.46
C GLY A 69 19.11 -9.77 5.52
N VAL A 70 19.66 -9.91 6.72
CA VAL A 70 21.07 -10.22 6.97
C VAL A 70 21.18 -11.38 7.94
N ILE A 71 22.01 -12.36 7.59
CA ILE A 71 22.41 -13.46 8.48
C ILE A 71 23.94 -13.57 8.52
N SER A 72 24.46 -14.12 9.61
CA SER A 72 25.90 -14.33 9.77
C SER A 72 26.22 -15.65 10.44
N THR A 73 27.28 -16.32 10.00
CA THR A 73 27.82 -17.50 10.69
C THR A 73 28.47 -17.13 12.03
N ARG A 74 28.81 -15.85 12.24
CA ARG A 74 29.37 -15.34 13.51
C ARG A 74 28.31 -15.09 14.58
N ASP A 75 27.04 -14.99 14.20
CA ASP A 75 25.90 -14.73 15.09
C ASP A 75 24.72 -15.65 14.70
N PRO A 76 24.87 -16.99 14.89
CA PRO A 76 23.92 -17.97 14.37
C PRO A 76 22.57 -17.91 15.11
N GLY A 77 21.48 -18.14 14.37
CA GLY A 77 20.11 -18.11 14.92
C GLY A 77 19.49 -16.71 15.00
N LYS A 78 20.19 -15.71 14.47
CA LYS A 78 19.74 -14.32 14.36
C LYS A 78 19.55 -13.94 12.89
N VAL A 79 18.45 -13.25 12.59
CA VAL A 79 18.25 -12.52 11.33
C VAL A 79 18.11 -11.04 11.68
N VAL A 80 18.94 -10.20 11.07
CA VAL A 80 18.84 -8.73 11.24
C VAL A 80 18.30 -8.13 9.96
N ALA A 81 17.33 -7.23 10.07
CA ALA A 81 16.71 -6.62 8.92
C ALA A 81 16.49 -5.12 9.13
N SER A 82 16.46 -4.36 8.04
CA SER A 82 16.18 -2.92 8.08
C SER A 82 15.60 -2.47 6.75
N ARG A 83 14.86 -1.36 6.75
CA ARG A 83 14.31 -0.77 5.53
C ARG A 83 14.41 0.75 5.49
N CYS A 84 14.47 1.30 4.28
CA CYS A 84 14.33 2.71 3.96
C CYS A 84 13.66 2.78 2.57
N GLY A 85 12.47 3.38 2.47
CA GLY A 85 11.70 3.39 1.21
C GLY A 85 10.99 2.06 0.91
N SER A 86 11.71 0.97 0.64
CA SER A 86 11.11 -0.34 0.29
C SER A 86 10.32 -0.99 1.45
N PRO A 87 9.21 -1.71 1.19
CA PRO A 87 8.43 -2.34 2.25
C PRO A 87 9.13 -3.56 2.85
N LEU A 88 8.93 -3.76 4.15
CA LEU A 88 9.44 -4.90 4.89
C LEU A 88 8.52 -5.18 6.09
N ILE A 89 8.12 -6.45 6.23
CA ILE A 89 7.08 -6.91 7.14
C ILE A 89 7.59 -8.14 7.90
N ILE A 90 7.29 -8.19 9.19
CA ILE A 90 7.59 -9.33 10.06
C ILE A 90 6.31 -10.12 10.26
N GLY A 91 6.34 -11.42 10.01
CA GLY A 91 5.25 -12.35 10.36
C GLY A 91 5.52 -13.03 11.69
N ILE A 92 4.49 -13.15 12.54
CA ILE A 92 4.57 -13.82 13.84
C ILE A 92 3.76 -15.11 13.80
N GLY A 93 4.44 -16.27 13.77
CA GLY A 93 3.82 -17.59 13.83
C GLY A 93 3.76 -18.15 15.25
N GLU A 94 3.55 -19.47 15.35
CA GLU A 94 3.59 -20.20 16.61
C GLU A 94 5.01 -20.72 16.89
N GLY A 95 5.80 -19.94 17.63
CA GLY A 95 7.19 -20.30 17.96
C GLY A 95 8.18 -20.10 16.80
N GLU A 96 7.77 -19.34 15.79
CA GLU A 96 8.55 -19.00 14.60
C GLU A 96 8.28 -17.55 14.17
N MET A 97 9.25 -16.97 13.46
CA MET A 97 9.20 -15.61 12.96
C MET A 97 9.58 -15.59 11.48
N PHE A 98 8.90 -14.74 10.72
CA PHE A 98 9.10 -14.61 9.28
C PHE A 98 9.46 -13.17 8.91
N LEU A 99 10.17 -13.02 7.80
CA LEU A 99 10.49 -11.73 7.20
C LEU A 99 10.12 -11.78 5.72
N ALA A 100 9.33 -10.81 5.26
CA ALA A 100 8.92 -10.72 3.86
C ALA A 100 8.79 -9.26 3.40
N SER A 101 8.87 -9.05 2.08
CA SER A 101 8.60 -7.75 1.47
C SER A 101 7.11 -7.46 1.29
N ASP A 102 6.26 -8.48 1.36
CA ASP A 102 4.81 -8.36 1.16
C ASP A 102 4.03 -9.43 1.95
N ILE A 103 2.77 -9.13 2.25
CA ILE A 103 1.85 -9.94 3.05
C ILE A 103 1.57 -11.32 2.44
N PRO A 104 1.30 -11.49 1.12
CA PRO A 104 0.95 -12.78 0.55
C PRO A 104 1.97 -13.90 0.83
N ALA A 105 3.26 -13.55 0.92
CA ALA A 105 4.31 -14.51 1.24
C ALA A 105 4.23 -15.07 2.67
N LEU A 106 3.49 -14.41 3.55
CA LEU A 106 3.32 -14.79 4.95
C LEU A 106 2.03 -15.58 5.21
N LEU A 107 1.01 -15.44 4.34
CA LEU A 107 -0.36 -15.90 4.64
C LEU A 107 -0.50 -17.42 4.83
N SER A 108 0.40 -18.21 4.25
CA SER A 108 0.47 -19.67 4.46
C SER A 108 0.94 -20.05 5.87
N TYR A 109 1.58 -19.12 6.59
CA TYR A 109 2.20 -19.36 7.89
C TYR A 109 1.52 -18.56 9.01
N THR A 110 1.17 -17.30 8.74
CA THR A 110 0.55 -16.42 9.73
C THR A 110 -0.15 -15.23 9.08
N ASN A 111 -1.21 -14.74 9.73
CA ASN A 111 -1.88 -13.48 9.40
C ASN A 111 -1.55 -12.36 10.41
N ARG A 112 -0.65 -12.62 11.37
CA ARG A 112 -0.22 -11.67 12.39
C ARG A 112 1.08 -11.02 11.95
N VAL A 113 1.07 -9.71 11.72
CA VAL A 113 2.21 -9.00 11.15
C VAL A 113 2.60 -7.77 11.95
N ILE A 114 3.89 -7.41 11.88
CA ILE A 114 4.41 -6.11 12.31
C ILE A 114 4.97 -5.40 11.08
N PHE A 115 4.55 -4.14 10.89
CA PHE A 115 5.09 -3.27 9.85
C PHE A 115 6.31 -2.52 10.38
N LEU A 116 7.42 -2.59 9.64
CA LEU A 116 8.60 -1.78 9.92
C LEU A 116 8.47 -0.40 9.28
N GLU A 117 8.95 0.61 9.99
CA GLU A 117 9.07 1.98 9.50
C GLU A 117 10.46 2.26 8.92
N GLU A 118 10.60 3.45 8.33
CA GLU A 118 11.88 3.88 7.77
C GLU A 118 12.99 3.90 8.83
N LYS A 119 14.14 3.32 8.47
CA LYS A 119 15.38 3.24 9.23
C LYS A 119 15.28 2.50 10.57
N GLU A 120 14.19 1.77 10.80
CA GLU A 120 14.12 0.81 11.89
C GLU A 120 15.00 -0.40 11.59
N ILE A 121 15.58 -0.96 12.65
CA ILE A 121 16.37 -2.19 12.59
C ILE A 121 15.66 -3.21 13.46
N VAL A 122 15.40 -4.38 12.90
CA VAL A 122 14.85 -5.51 13.64
C VAL A 122 15.90 -6.59 13.80
N THR A 123 15.96 -7.14 15.00
CA THR A 123 16.64 -8.40 15.32
C THR A 123 15.59 -9.47 15.55
N ILE A 124 15.61 -10.50 14.71
CA ILE A 124 14.68 -11.63 14.75
C ILE A 124 15.43 -12.86 15.24
N THR A 125 14.85 -13.53 16.23
CA THR A 125 15.27 -14.85 16.69
C THR A 125 14.05 -15.77 16.75
N LYS A 126 14.26 -17.06 17.02
CA LYS A 126 13.15 -18.00 17.26
C LYS A 126 12.25 -17.59 18.44
N ASP A 127 12.79 -16.86 19.41
CA ASP A 127 12.13 -16.56 20.68
C ASP A 127 11.37 -15.22 20.63
N GLY A 128 11.64 -14.37 19.64
CA GLY A 128 11.07 -13.04 19.60
C GLY A 128 11.69 -12.11 18.57
N VAL A 129 11.16 -10.89 18.54
CA VAL A 129 11.69 -9.78 17.75
C VAL A 129 12.00 -8.59 18.65
N GLU A 130 13.13 -7.95 18.40
CA GLU A 130 13.50 -6.68 19.03
C GLU A 130 13.69 -5.65 17.91
N ILE A 131 13.00 -4.51 18.04
CA ILE A 131 13.04 -3.44 17.04
C ILE A 131 13.66 -2.22 17.70
N ILE A 132 14.64 -1.62 17.05
CA ILE A 132 15.30 -0.39 17.49
C ILE A 132 15.21 0.69 16.40
N ASP A 133 15.23 1.95 16.80
CA ASP A 133 15.41 3.07 15.88
C ASP A 133 16.89 3.29 15.51
N SER A 134 17.15 4.29 14.66
CA SER A 134 18.50 4.68 14.24
C SER A 134 19.40 5.13 15.40
N GLU A 135 18.83 5.59 16.52
CA GLU A 135 19.58 5.96 17.72
C GLU A 135 19.88 4.75 18.61
N GLY A 136 19.16 3.64 18.43
CA GLY A 136 19.31 2.40 19.19
C GLY A 136 18.32 2.28 20.35
N LYS A 137 17.27 3.11 20.38
CA LYS A 137 16.21 3.00 21.36
C LYS A 137 15.25 1.88 20.95
N ILE A 138 14.89 1.04 21.91
CA ILE A 138 13.91 -0.03 21.71
C ILE A 138 12.52 0.56 21.44
N LEU A 139 11.89 0.06 20.39
CA LEU A 139 10.55 0.43 19.94
C LEU A 139 9.56 -0.69 20.27
N GLN A 140 8.41 -0.32 20.82
CA GLN A 140 7.27 -1.24 20.94
C GLN A 140 6.38 -1.07 19.72
N LYS A 141 6.06 -2.19 19.06
CA LYS A 141 5.20 -2.23 17.87
C LYS A 141 3.95 -3.03 18.14
N GLU A 142 2.84 -2.56 17.58
CA GLU A 142 1.58 -3.28 17.61
C GLU A 142 1.58 -4.40 16.57
N VAL A 143 1.01 -5.54 16.96
CA VAL A 143 0.78 -6.66 16.04
C VAL A 143 -0.56 -6.44 15.36
N VAL A 144 -0.54 -6.38 14.04
CA VAL A 144 -1.72 -6.19 13.20
C VAL A 144 -2.17 -7.55 12.66
N ASN A 145 -3.46 -7.86 12.80
CA ASN A 145 -4.05 -9.02 12.16
C ASN A 145 -4.54 -8.62 10.76
N ILE A 146 -4.12 -9.38 9.76
CA ILE A 146 -4.56 -9.21 8.37
C ILE A 146 -5.79 -10.07 8.12
N ASP A 147 -6.84 -9.45 7.59
CA ASP A 147 -8.12 -10.09 7.26
C ASP A 147 -8.08 -10.86 5.92
N TRP A 148 -6.90 -11.36 5.51
CA TRP A 148 -6.69 -12.14 4.28
C TRP A 148 -6.28 -13.56 4.65
N ASN A 149 -6.62 -14.51 3.78
CA ASN A 149 -6.23 -15.91 3.93
C ASN A 149 -5.48 -16.42 2.68
N GLU A 150 -4.81 -17.57 2.82
CA GLU A 150 -4.02 -18.19 1.76
C GLU A 150 -4.84 -18.48 0.50
N GLU A 151 -6.07 -18.99 0.64
CA GLU A 151 -6.97 -19.32 -0.48
C GLU A 151 -7.27 -18.10 -1.38
N MET A 152 -7.28 -16.89 -0.81
CA MET A 152 -7.47 -15.66 -1.58
C MET A 152 -6.34 -15.41 -2.58
N THR A 153 -5.13 -15.92 -2.31
CA THR A 153 -3.94 -15.74 -3.16
C THR A 153 -3.72 -16.87 -4.18
N GLU A 154 -4.52 -17.94 -4.12
CA GLU A 154 -4.46 -19.04 -5.09
C GLU A 154 -5.25 -18.74 -6.37
N LYS A 155 -5.13 -19.59 -7.41
CA LYS A 155 -5.99 -19.45 -8.60
C LYS A 155 -7.40 -20.01 -8.41
N SER A 156 -7.64 -20.81 -7.36
CA SER A 156 -8.97 -21.33 -7.00
C SER A 156 -9.72 -21.97 -8.18
N GLY A 157 -9.02 -22.75 -9.03
CA GLY A 157 -9.59 -23.42 -10.19
C GLY A 157 -9.63 -22.61 -11.50
N TYR A 158 -9.32 -21.31 -11.48
CA TYR A 158 -9.22 -20.49 -12.69
C TYR A 158 -7.86 -20.68 -13.40
N LYS A 159 -7.85 -20.46 -14.73
CA LYS A 159 -6.63 -20.59 -15.54
C LYS A 159 -5.58 -19.51 -15.22
N HIS A 160 -6.05 -18.29 -14.96
CA HIS A 160 -5.23 -17.10 -14.72
C HIS A 160 -5.76 -16.33 -13.50
N PHE A 161 -4.87 -15.59 -12.80
CA PHE A 161 -5.27 -14.70 -11.71
C PHE A 161 -6.22 -13.61 -12.17
N MET A 162 -5.91 -12.94 -13.29
CA MET A 162 -6.77 -11.91 -13.86
C MET A 162 -8.20 -12.42 -14.12
N LEU A 163 -8.36 -13.65 -14.59
CA LEU A 163 -9.69 -14.25 -14.79
C LEU A 163 -10.41 -14.47 -13.46
N LYS A 164 -9.74 -15.06 -12.45
CA LYS A 164 -10.29 -15.17 -11.10
C LYS A 164 -10.73 -13.80 -10.56
N GLU A 165 -9.89 -12.79 -10.73
CA GLU A 165 -10.09 -11.45 -10.17
C GLU A 165 -11.24 -10.71 -10.83
N ILE A 166 -11.41 -10.81 -12.16
CA ILE A 166 -12.61 -10.31 -12.87
C ILE A 166 -13.88 -10.94 -12.29
N PHE A 167 -13.89 -12.25 -12.10
CA PHE A 167 -15.05 -12.95 -11.53
C PHE A 167 -15.26 -12.66 -10.03
N GLN A 168 -14.28 -12.06 -9.34
CA GLN A 168 -14.40 -11.62 -7.96
C GLN A 168 -14.95 -10.20 -7.81
N GLU A 169 -15.12 -9.43 -8.90
CA GLU A 169 -15.62 -8.04 -8.85
C GLU A 169 -16.93 -7.91 -8.07
N THR A 170 -17.88 -8.82 -8.29
CA THR A 170 -19.14 -8.88 -7.55
C THR A 170 -18.93 -8.92 -6.03
N MET A 171 -17.99 -9.75 -5.56
CA MET A 171 -17.66 -9.85 -4.13
C MET A 171 -17.04 -8.55 -3.62
N VAL A 172 -16.15 -7.93 -4.40
CA VAL A 172 -15.53 -6.65 -4.03
C VAL A 172 -16.56 -5.54 -3.89
N ILE A 173 -17.55 -5.48 -4.79
CA ILE A 173 -18.65 -4.51 -4.69
C ILE A 173 -19.44 -4.75 -3.40
N ARG A 174 -19.80 -6.01 -3.09
CA ARG A 174 -20.50 -6.36 -1.84
C ARG A 174 -19.71 -5.94 -0.61
N ASN A 175 -18.42 -6.28 -0.54
CA ASN A 175 -17.52 -5.92 0.56
C ASN A 175 -17.39 -4.40 0.77
N ASN A 176 -17.49 -3.62 -0.31
CA ASN A 176 -17.47 -2.16 -0.26
C ASN A 176 -18.76 -1.57 0.31
N LEU A 177 -19.91 -2.19 0.05
CA LEU A 177 -21.19 -1.75 0.59
C LEU A 177 -21.36 -2.22 2.05
N GLU A 178 -20.86 -3.42 2.37
CA GLU A 178 -20.92 -4.01 3.70
C GLU A 178 -20.12 -3.21 4.73
N GLY A 179 -20.80 -2.84 5.82
CA GLY A 179 -20.25 -2.00 6.88
C GLY A 179 -20.00 -0.55 6.49
N ARG A 180 -20.53 -0.10 5.33
CA ARG A 180 -20.55 1.32 4.92
C ARG A 180 -21.95 1.87 4.69
N ILE A 181 -22.90 0.98 4.43
CA ILE A 181 -24.31 1.29 4.27
C ILE A 181 -25.07 0.53 5.35
N ASN A 182 -25.70 1.27 6.24
CA ASN A 182 -26.65 0.70 7.17
C ASN A 182 -27.98 0.51 6.45
N LEU A 183 -28.29 -0.72 6.05
CA LEU A 183 -29.51 -1.01 5.26
C LEU A 183 -30.80 -0.71 6.03
N SER A 184 -30.79 -0.83 7.36
CA SER A 184 -31.95 -0.57 8.21
C SER A 184 -32.24 0.92 8.34
N LEU A 185 -31.19 1.72 8.55
CA LEU A 185 -31.29 3.17 8.67
C LEU A 185 -31.22 3.89 7.31
N LYS A 186 -30.83 3.16 6.26
CA LYS A 186 -30.47 3.66 4.93
C LYS A 186 -29.50 4.85 4.96
N ALA A 187 -28.58 4.80 5.91
CA ALA A 187 -27.58 5.82 6.14
C ALA A 187 -26.19 5.31 5.76
N LEU A 188 -25.31 6.21 5.37
CA LEU A 188 -23.89 5.91 5.18
C LEU A 188 -23.17 6.06 6.52
N GLU A 189 -22.55 4.97 6.97
CA GLU A 189 -21.81 4.87 8.22
C GLU A 189 -20.39 4.42 7.89
N LEU A 190 -19.46 5.38 7.80
CA LEU A 190 -18.05 5.11 7.53
C LEU A 190 -17.28 5.04 8.84
N ASP A 191 -17.55 4.00 9.65
CA ASP A 191 -17.11 3.87 11.05
C ASP A 191 -15.59 3.90 11.29
N ASN A 192 -14.77 3.95 10.24
CA ASN A 192 -13.31 4.00 10.33
C ASN A 192 -12.69 5.12 9.48
N LEU A 193 -13.49 6.03 8.94
CA LEU A 193 -12.98 7.19 8.23
C LEU A 193 -12.62 8.27 9.24
N SER A 194 -11.34 8.42 9.56
CA SER A 194 -10.83 9.45 10.50
C SER A 194 -10.96 10.91 10.00
N LEU A 195 -11.75 11.15 8.94
CA LEU A 195 -12.01 12.48 8.38
C LEU A 195 -13.10 13.19 9.20
N PRO A 196 -12.78 14.29 9.92
CA PRO A 196 -13.76 14.95 10.78
C PRO A 196 -14.94 15.54 9.99
N LEU A 197 -16.16 15.44 10.53
CA LEU A 197 -17.37 15.96 9.89
C LEU A 197 -17.30 17.47 9.60
N ASP A 198 -16.76 18.24 10.55
CA ASP A 198 -16.59 19.69 10.37
C ASP A 198 -15.62 19.99 9.22
N LYS A 199 -14.59 19.15 9.06
CA LYS A 199 -13.67 19.26 7.93
C LYS A 199 -14.38 19.03 6.60
N ILE A 200 -15.26 18.02 6.52
CA ILE A 200 -16.05 17.74 5.32
C ILE A 200 -16.87 18.95 4.89
N LYS A 201 -17.49 19.63 5.86
CA LYS A 201 -18.30 20.83 5.64
C LYS A 201 -17.47 22.00 5.10
N GLU A 202 -16.22 22.15 5.54
CA GLU A 202 -15.31 23.22 5.11
C GLU A 202 -14.64 23.01 3.75
N ILE A 203 -14.66 21.78 3.19
CA ILE A 203 -13.97 21.49 1.92
C ILE A 203 -14.62 22.27 0.78
N GLU A 204 -13.79 23.04 0.05
CA GLU A 204 -14.21 23.89 -1.08
C GLU A 204 -13.75 23.33 -2.43
N ARG A 205 -12.72 22.47 -2.47
CA ARG A 205 -12.23 21.82 -3.69
C ARG A 205 -11.57 20.49 -3.35
N ILE A 206 -11.63 19.56 -4.31
CA ILE A 206 -11.01 18.23 -4.22
C ILE A 206 -9.95 18.10 -5.31
N SER A 207 -8.79 17.57 -4.96
CA SER A 207 -7.75 17.14 -5.89
C SER A 207 -7.57 15.63 -5.78
N ILE A 208 -7.70 14.89 -6.87
CA ILE A 208 -7.52 13.43 -6.88
C ILE A 208 -6.21 13.10 -7.62
N LEU A 209 -5.32 12.37 -6.94
CA LEU A 209 -3.98 12.05 -7.43
C LEU A 209 -3.78 10.53 -7.50
N ALA A 210 -3.39 10.05 -8.68
CA ALA A 210 -3.21 8.63 -8.93
C ALA A 210 -2.29 8.37 -10.13
N CYS A 211 -1.95 7.10 -10.36
CA CYS A 211 -1.17 6.65 -11.53
C CYS A 211 -1.83 5.42 -12.17
N GLY A 212 -1.61 5.22 -13.48
CA GLY A 212 -2.08 4.04 -14.21
C GLY A 212 -3.61 3.84 -14.15
N SER A 213 -4.06 2.61 -13.92
CA SER A 213 -5.50 2.28 -13.84
C SER A 213 -6.26 3.10 -12.78
N SER A 214 -5.60 3.47 -11.67
CA SER A 214 -6.19 4.32 -10.63
C SER A 214 -6.39 5.78 -11.06
N TYR A 215 -5.67 6.25 -12.07
CA TYR A 215 -5.95 7.57 -12.65
C TYR A 215 -7.28 7.56 -13.43
N TYR A 216 -7.61 6.47 -14.12
CA TYR A 216 -8.89 6.37 -14.82
C TYR A 216 -10.08 6.26 -13.85
N THR A 217 -9.91 5.62 -12.68
CA THR A 217 -10.94 5.66 -11.63
C THR A 217 -11.10 7.06 -11.05
N ALA A 218 -10.00 7.81 -10.89
CA ALA A 218 -10.04 9.21 -10.49
C ALA A 218 -10.79 10.10 -11.49
N LEU A 219 -10.58 9.91 -12.80
CA LEU A 219 -11.33 10.63 -13.84
C LEU A 219 -12.83 10.39 -13.75
N ALA A 220 -13.27 9.14 -13.55
CA ALA A 220 -14.68 8.84 -13.31
C ALA A 220 -15.16 9.44 -11.98
N GLY A 221 -14.33 9.35 -10.94
CA GLY A 221 -14.55 9.95 -9.62
C GLY A 221 -14.85 11.45 -9.67
N LYS A 222 -14.13 12.20 -10.51
CA LYS A 222 -14.39 13.63 -10.73
C LYS A 222 -15.85 13.89 -11.08
N TYR A 223 -16.39 13.21 -12.10
CA TYR A 223 -17.78 13.40 -12.50
C TYR A 223 -18.76 13.00 -11.39
N ILE A 224 -18.47 11.91 -10.67
CA ILE A 224 -19.31 11.45 -9.56
C ILE A 224 -19.37 12.49 -8.44
N PHE A 225 -18.22 13.03 -8.03
CA PHE A 225 -18.15 14.04 -6.97
C PHE A 225 -18.76 15.36 -7.39
N GLU A 226 -18.45 15.87 -8.58
CA GLU A 226 -18.97 17.15 -9.07
C GLU A 226 -20.51 17.10 -9.18
N GLU A 227 -21.07 16.02 -9.73
CA GLU A 227 -22.52 15.85 -9.88
C GLU A 227 -23.24 15.75 -8.54
N LEU A 228 -22.70 14.97 -7.59
CA LEU A 228 -23.37 14.72 -6.31
C LEU A 228 -23.18 15.85 -5.30
N THR A 229 -21.98 16.45 -5.24
CA THR A 229 -21.60 17.38 -4.17
C THR A 229 -21.53 18.84 -4.63
N GLY A 230 -21.43 19.09 -5.94
CA GLY A 230 -21.16 20.42 -6.49
C GLY A 230 -19.75 20.96 -6.20
N ILE A 231 -18.87 20.17 -5.60
CA ILE A 231 -17.50 20.59 -5.25
C ILE A 231 -16.61 20.42 -6.50
N PRO A 232 -15.88 21.46 -6.94
CA PRO A 232 -14.94 21.34 -8.05
C PRO A 232 -13.88 20.27 -7.78
N VAL A 233 -13.66 19.39 -8.76
CA VAL A 233 -12.66 18.32 -8.65
C VAL A 233 -11.61 18.43 -9.75
N GLU A 234 -10.34 18.44 -9.36
CA GLU A 234 -9.20 18.31 -10.26
C GLU A 234 -8.60 16.90 -10.16
N VAL A 235 -8.10 16.37 -11.28
CA VAL A 235 -7.49 15.05 -11.34
C VAL A 235 -6.15 15.17 -12.04
N ASP A 236 -5.08 14.70 -11.40
CA ASP A 236 -3.73 14.77 -11.94
C ASP A 236 -2.98 13.44 -11.78
N TYR A 237 -2.03 13.24 -12.69
CA TYR A 237 -1.03 12.19 -12.55
C TYR A 237 -0.08 12.52 -11.40
N GLY A 238 0.15 11.55 -10.51
CA GLY A 238 1.10 11.73 -9.40
C GLY A 238 2.50 12.15 -9.86
N SER A 239 2.95 11.60 -10.99
CA SER A 239 4.25 11.90 -11.59
C SER A 239 4.38 13.36 -12.04
N GLU A 240 3.33 13.96 -12.59
CA GLU A 240 3.36 15.36 -13.05
C GLU A 240 3.14 16.34 -11.91
N PHE A 241 2.27 15.97 -10.96
CA PHE A 241 1.84 16.85 -9.88
C PHE A 241 3.01 17.31 -8.99
N ARG A 242 3.98 16.42 -8.74
CA ARG A 242 5.14 16.72 -7.89
C ARG A 242 6.14 17.73 -8.49
N TYR A 243 6.09 17.99 -9.81
CA TYR A 243 7.06 18.86 -10.48
C TYR A 243 6.54 20.27 -10.77
N ARG A 244 5.30 20.59 -10.38
CA ARG A 244 4.71 21.92 -10.58
C ARG A 244 4.46 22.63 -9.26
N LYS A 245 4.20 23.93 -9.33
CA LYS A 245 3.76 24.70 -8.16
C LYS A 245 2.38 24.21 -7.72
N ILE A 246 2.31 23.62 -6.53
CA ILE A 246 1.07 23.10 -5.95
C ILE A 246 0.26 24.27 -5.38
N LEU A 247 -0.98 24.41 -5.84
CA LEU A 247 -1.89 25.50 -5.46
C LEU A 247 -2.99 24.99 -4.54
N LEU A 248 -2.66 24.14 -3.58
CA LEU A 248 -3.58 23.61 -2.56
C LEU A 248 -3.42 24.34 -1.23
N GLY A 249 -4.39 24.20 -0.34
CA GLY A 249 -4.43 24.84 0.96
C GLY A 249 -5.37 24.15 1.96
N LYS A 250 -5.61 24.82 3.09
CA LYS A 250 -6.31 24.22 4.25
C LYS A 250 -7.76 23.83 4.00
N LYS A 251 -8.42 24.37 2.98
CA LYS A 251 -9.81 24.03 2.62
C LYS A 251 -9.91 23.02 1.47
N ASP A 252 -8.78 22.50 1.02
CA ASP A 252 -8.74 21.49 -0.01
C ASP A 252 -8.65 20.09 0.59
N LEU A 253 -9.26 19.14 -0.10
CA LEU A 253 -9.07 17.71 0.13
C LEU A 253 -8.22 17.13 -0.99
N THR A 254 -7.16 16.42 -0.64
CA THR A 254 -6.40 15.59 -1.57
C THR A 254 -6.84 14.14 -1.37
N ILE A 255 -7.37 13.50 -2.41
CA ILE A 255 -7.67 12.07 -2.44
C ILE A 255 -6.57 11.36 -3.22
N LEU A 256 -5.86 10.43 -2.59
CA LEU A 256 -4.86 9.60 -3.25
C LEU A 256 -5.45 8.23 -3.56
N ILE A 257 -5.28 7.73 -4.78
CA ILE A 257 -5.74 6.39 -5.16
C ILE A 257 -4.56 5.53 -5.56
N SER A 258 -4.35 4.42 -4.86
CA SER A 258 -3.31 3.43 -5.18
C SER A 258 -3.74 2.07 -4.66
N GLN A 259 -3.78 1.05 -5.54
CA GLN A 259 -4.09 -0.32 -5.12
C GLN A 259 -3.06 -0.82 -4.10
N SER A 260 -1.77 -0.67 -4.39
CA SER A 260 -0.69 -1.20 -3.53
C SER A 260 -0.40 -0.30 -2.34
N GLY A 261 -0.69 1.00 -2.45
CA GLY A 261 -0.25 1.99 -1.47
C GLY A 261 1.26 2.26 -1.47
N GLU A 262 2.00 1.71 -2.45
CA GLU A 262 3.46 1.79 -2.58
C GLU A 262 3.90 2.45 -3.90
N THR A 263 2.97 3.02 -4.68
CA THR A 263 3.30 3.69 -5.94
C THR A 263 4.16 4.93 -5.67
N ALA A 264 5.43 4.90 -6.05
CA ALA A 264 6.43 5.94 -5.73
C ALA A 264 6.00 7.36 -6.13
N ASP A 265 5.46 7.54 -7.34
CA ASP A 265 4.98 8.84 -7.80
C ASP A 265 3.78 9.35 -6.99
N THR A 266 2.87 8.46 -6.59
CA THR A 266 1.73 8.80 -5.74
C THR A 266 2.19 9.13 -4.31
N ILE A 267 3.20 8.43 -3.77
CA ILE A 267 3.81 8.75 -2.46
C ILE A 267 4.51 10.11 -2.51
N ALA A 268 5.27 10.39 -3.58
CA ALA A 268 5.92 11.68 -3.75
C ALA A 268 4.89 12.81 -3.82
N ALA A 269 3.78 12.61 -4.53
CA ALA A 269 2.68 13.56 -4.60
C ALA A 269 1.99 13.75 -3.23
N LEU A 270 1.78 12.68 -2.46
CA LEU A 270 1.29 12.73 -1.07
C LEU A 270 2.14 13.68 -0.23
N ARG A 271 3.46 13.42 -0.20
CA ARG A 271 4.41 14.19 0.60
C ARG A 271 4.42 15.66 0.18
N ALA A 272 4.33 15.96 -1.11
CA ALA A 272 4.26 17.33 -1.62
C ALA A 272 2.94 18.03 -1.23
N CYS A 273 1.79 17.34 -1.25
CA CYS A 273 0.51 17.91 -0.79
C CYS A 273 0.48 18.20 0.71
N ARG A 274 1.19 17.41 1.52
CA ARG A 274 1.25 17.62 2.97
C ARG A 274 1.82 18.99 3.32
N GLU A 275 2.83 19.43 2.58
CA GLU A 275 3.48 20.72 2.80
C GLU A 275 2.55 21.93 2.56
N THR A 276 1.45 21.74 1.82
CA THR A 276 0.49 22.82 1.54
C THR A 276 -0.63 22.93 2.59
N GLY A 277 -0.74 21.94 3.49
CA GLY A 277 -1.81 21.86 4.49
C GLY A 277 -3.16 21.38 3.96
N SER A 278 -3.20 20.79 2.76
CA SER A 278 -4.38 20.05 2.27
C SER A 278 -4.62 18.85 3.19
N TYR A 279 -5.89 18.54 3.46
CA TYR A 279 -6.20 17.29 4.17
C TYR A 279 -6.04 16.10 3.21
N ILE A 280 -5.38 15.04 3.62
CA ILE A 280 -5.03 13.90 2.76
C ILE A 280 -5.86 12.67 3.14
N LEU A 281 -6.68 12.20 2.19
CA LEU A 281 -7.42 10.95 2.28
C LEU A 281 -6.85 9.93 1.29
N ALA A 282 -6.47 8.75 1.77
CA ALA A 282 -6.01 7.65 0.92
C ALA A 282 -7.10 6.62 0.64
N LEU A 283 -7.28 6.27 -0.63
CA LEU A 283 -7.99 5.07 -1.10
C LEU A 283 -6.96 4.01 -1.49
N THR A 284 -6.73 3.03 -0.61
CA THR A 284 -5.75 1.96 -0.82
C THR A 284 -6.28 0.59 -0.44
N ASN A 285 -5.73 -0.48 -1.01
CA ASN A 285 -6.18 -1.84 -0.73
C ASN A 285 -5.32 -2.54 0.35
N VAL A 286 -4.07 -2.09 0.54
CA VAL A 286 -3.09 -2.73 1.42
C VAL A 286 -3.01 -1.97 2.74
N ARG A 287 -3.39 -2.63 3.85
CA ARG A 287 -3.22 -2.12 5.21
C ARG A 287 -1.75 -2.01 5.55
N GLY A 288 -1.38 -0.92 6.22
CA GLY A 288 0.02 -0.71 6.60
C GLY A 288 0.93 -0.47 5.41
N SER A 289 0.41 -0.10 4.24
CA SER A 289 1.21 0.46 3.13
C SER A 289 1.69 1.88 3.46
N THR A 290 2.74 2.35 2.80
CA THR A 290 3.32 3.69 2.99
C THR A 290 2.27 4.79 2.85
N ILE A 291 1.43 4.75 1.81
CA ILE A 291 0.31 5.71 1.66
C ILE A 291 -0.69 5.62 2.83
N SER A 292 -1.03 4.41 3.30
CA SER A 292 -1.97 4.26 4.43
C SER A 292 -1.41 4.76 5.76
N ARG A 293 -0.10 4.67 5.97
CA ARG A 293 0.56 5.15 7.20
C ARG A 293 0.75 6.65 7.18
N GLU A 294 1.06 7.21 6.02
CA GLU A 294 1.31 8.63 5.91
C GLU A 294 0.00 9.43 5.85
N ALA A 295 -1.05 9.02 5.14
CA ALA A 295 -2.26 9.84 4.98
C ALA A 295 -2.98 10.21 6.30
N ASP A 296 -3.70 11.36 6.33
CA ASP A 296 -4.44 11.81 7.52
C ASP A 296 -5.67 10.92 7.80
N SER A 297 -6.25 10.35 6.75
CA SER A 297 -7.35 9.38 6.81
C SER A 297 -7.21 8.36 5.70
N VAL A 298 -7.77 7.16 5.92
CA VAL A 298 -7.68 6.04 4.97
C VAL A 298 -9.04 5.37 4.83
N MET A 299 -9.44 5.11 3.59
CA MET A 299 -10.57 4.27 3.24
C MET A 299 -10.09 3.08 2.42
N TYR A 300 -10.17 1.89 3.00
CA TYR A 300 -9.63 0.69 2.36
C TYR A 300 -10.52 0.18 1.22
N ILE A 301 -9.95 -0.16 0.06
CA ILE A 301 -10.72 -0.62 -1.11
C ILE A 301 -11.42 -1.97 -0.86
N LYS A 302 -10.94 -2.78 0.08
CA LYS A 302 -11.51 -4.11 0.44
C LYS A 302 -11.64 -5.08 -0.77
N ALA A 303 -10.73 -5.00 -1.74
CA ALA A 303 -10.71 -5.90 -2.90
C ALA A 303 -10.07 -7.27 -2.62
N GLY A 304 -9.40 -7.42 -1.46
CA GLY A 304 -8.51 -8.56 -1.21
C GLY A 304 -7.24 -8.49 -2.08
N PRO A 305 -6.33 -9.46 -1.98
CA PRO A 305 -5.08 -9.44 -2.75
C PRO A 305 -5.37 -9.51 -4.25
N GLU A 306 -4.72 -8.65 -5.04
CA GLU A 306 -4.77 -8.66 -6.51
C GLU A 306 -3.37 -9.02 -7.01
N ILE A 307 -3.23 -10.22 -7.58
CA ILE A 307 -1.99 -10.84 -8.04
C ILE A 307 -1.79 -10.59 -9.54
N GLY A 308 -2.89 -10.44 -10.29
CA GLY A 308 -2.84 -10.05 -11.70
C GLY A 308 -2.14 -8.69 -11.88
N VAL A 309 -1.25 -8.60 -12.87
CA VAL A 309 -0.54 -7.35 -13.18
C VAL A 309 -1.51 -6.26 -13.67
N ALA A 310 -2.51 -6.65 -14.46
CA ALA A 310 -3.56 -5.74 -14.90
C ALA A 310 -4.64 -5.63 -13.83
N THR A 311 -4.88 -4.41 -13.35
CA THR A 311 -5.91 -4.11 -12.36
C THR A 311 -7.31 -4.43 -12.89
N THR A 312 -8.12 -5.14 -12.10
CA THR A 312 -9.50 -5.51 -12.44
C THR A 312 -10.41 -5.18 -11.26
N LYS A 313 -10.50 -6.07 -10.27
CA LYS A 313 -11.35 -5.88 -9.08
C LYS A 313 -10.98 -4.67 -8.24
N ALA A 314 -9.72 -4.25 -8.18
CA ALA A 314 -9.36 -3.03 -7.47
C ALA A 314 -9.87 -1.77 -8.20
N PHE A 315 -10.00 -1.79 -9.54
CA PHE A 315 -10.59 -0.68 -10.30
C PHE A 315 -12.05 -0.46 -9.89
N ILE A 316 -12.85 -1.54 -9.89
CA ILE A 316 -14.25 -1.49 -9.47
C ILE A 316 -14.37 -1.11 -7.99
N GLY A 317 -13.53 -1.66 -7.11
CA GLY A 317 -13.52 -1.29 -5.70
C GLY A 317 -13.22 0.19 -5.47
N GLN A 318 -12.28 0.78 -6.24
CA GLN A 318 -11.96 2.21 -6.18
C GLN A 318 -13.15 3.07 -6.58
N LEU A 319 -13.84 2.72 -7.67
CA LEU A 319 -15.07 3.41 -8.09
C LEU A 319 -16.16 3.33 -7.02
N MET A 320 -16.37 2.16 -6.41
CA MET A 320 -17.34 1.99 -5.33
C MET A 320 -16.98 2.85 -4.11
N CYS A 321 -15.69 2.93 -3.74
CA CYS A 321 -15.23 3.83 -2.69
C CYS A 321 -15.55 5.28 -3.01
N LEU A 322 -15.27 5.74 -4.23
CA LEU A 322 -15.53 7.13 -4.65
C LEU A 322 -17.03 7.46 -4.62
N TYR A 323 -17.90 6.54 -5.07
CA TYR A 323 -19.37 6.70 -4.97
C TYR A 323 -19.84 6.81 -3.52
N VAL A 324 -19.44 5.85 -2.68
CA VAL A 324 -19.82 5.82 -1.26
C VAL A 324 -19.31 7.07 -0.54
N LEU A 325 -18.08 7.49 -0.81
CA LEU A 325 -17.49 8.69 -0.22
C LEU A 325 -18.20 9.96 -0.69
N SER A 326 -18.57 10.06 -1.97
CA SER A 326 -19.33 11.20 -2.51
C SER A 326 -20.70 11.32 -1.84
N LEU A 327 -21.42 10.20 -1.72
CA LEU A 327 -22.72 10.19 -1.03
C LEU A 327 -22.59 10.52 0.46
N TYR A 328 -21.50 10.09 1.10
CA TYR A 328 -21.22 10.47 2.48
C TYR A 328 -20.99 11.98 2.62
N PHE A 329 -20.28 12.60 1.67
CA PHE A 329 -20.12 14.05 1.63
C PHE A 329 -21.47 14.77 1.48
N VAL A 330 -22.32 14.28 0.58
CA VAL A 330 -23.69 14.80 0.42
C VAL A 330 -24.48 14.69 1.73
N GLN A 331 -24.42 13.54 2.40
CA GLN A 331 -25.12 13.31 3.67
C GLN A 331 -24.64 14.28 4.76
N VAL A 332 -23.33 14.54 4.85
CA VAL A 332 -22.75 15.41 5.87
C VAL A 332 -22.95 16.89 5.58
N LYS A 333 -22.93 17.29 4.29
CA LYS A 333 -23.17 18.67 3.86
C LYS A 333 -24.65 19.00 3.66
N GLU A 334 -25.53 17.99 3.76
CA GLU A 334 -26.97 18.11 3.61
C GLU A 334 -27.36 18.72 2.23
N THR A 335 -26.64 18.36 1.17
CA THR A 335 -26.84 18.94 -0.17
C THR A 335 -27.92 18.24 -1.01
N LEU A 336 -28.27 16.99 -0.67
CA LEU A 336 -29.40 16.26 -1.25
C LEU A 336 -30.33 15.77 -0.14
N ASP A 337 -31.61 15.62 -0.48
CA ASP A 337 -32.60 15.09 0.43
C ASP A 337 -32.32 13.61 0.73
N SER A 338 -32.63 13.18 1.96
CA SER A 338 -32.47 11.78 2.37
C SER A 338 -33.22 10.80 1.45
N SER A 339 -34.33 11.25 0.82
CA SER A 339 -35.08 10.41 -0.13
C SER A 339 -34.30 10.11 -1.42
N GLU A 340 -33.49 11.06 -1.90
CA GLU A 340 -32.66 10.90 -3.10
C GLU A 340 -31.44 10.03 -2.80
N ILE A 341 -30.78 10.27 -1.66
CA ILE A 341 -29.68 9.43 -1.16
C ILE A 341 -30.17 7.96 -1.05
N ASN A 342 -31.35 7.75 -0.46
CA ASN A 342 -31.96 6.43 -0.33
C ASN A 342 -32.22 5.74 -1.69
N LYS A 343 -32.62 6.51 -2.70
CA LYS A 343 -32.83 6.00 -4.05
C LYS A 343 -31.51 5.53 -4.66
N ILE A 344 -30.45 6.34 -4.54
CA ILE A 344 -29.12 5.98 -5.06
C ILE A 344 -28.58 4.75 -4.34
N ILE A 345 -28.66 4.69 -3.01
CA ILE A 345 -28.27 3.51 -2.22
C ILE A 345 -29.02 2.26 -2.69
N SER A 346 -30.32 2.37 -2.96
CA SER A 346 -31.14 1.24 -3.43
C SER A 346 -30.68 0.72 -4.80
N GLU A 347 -30.18 1.59 -5.68
CA GLU A 347 -29.59 1.17 -6.96
C GLU A 347 -28.18 0.59 -6.78
N LEU A 348 -27.34 1.15 -5.90
CA LEU A 348 -26.01 0.61 -5.60
C LEU A 348 -26.07 -0.85 -5.11
N ILE A 349 -27.06 -1.19 -4.29
CA ILE A 349 -27.27 -2.55 -3.78
C ILE A 349 -27.57 -3.56 -4.90
N LYS A 350 -28.09 -3.11 -6.05
CA LYS A 350 -28.39 -3.98 -7.20
C LYS A 350 -27.18 -4.23 -8.10
N ILE A 351 -26.15 -3.39 -8.03
CA ILE A 351 -24.96 -3.48 -8.89
C ILE A 351 -24.32 -4.87 -8.87
N PRO A 352 -24.11 -5.55 -7.72
CA PRO A 352 -23.55 -6.90 -7.70
C PRO A 352 -24.29 -7.88 -8.62
N GLN A 353 -25.62 -7.85 -8.64
CA GLN A 353 -26.43 -8.72 -9.51
C GLN A 353 -26.28 -8.35 -10.99
N MET A 354 -26.17 -7.06 -11.29
CA MET A 354 -25.95 -6.59 -12.67
C MET A 354 -24.59 -7.04 -13.20
N VAL A 355 -23.55 -6.99 -12.36
CA VAL A 355 -22.21 -7.49 -12.71
C VAL A 355 -22.22 -9.01 -12.90
N GLU A 356 -22.89 -9.77 -12.04
CA GLU A 356 -23.07 -11.23 -12.23
C GLU A 356 -23.70 -11.54 -13.61
N ILE A 357 -24.74 -10.79 -14.02
CA ILE A 357 -25.37 -10.96 -15.34
C ILE A 357 -24.41 -10.65 -16.48
N ILE A 358 -23.54 -9.65 -16.35
CA ILE A 358 -22.52 -9.33 -17.35
C ILE A 358 -21.49 -10.46 -17.43
N LEU A 359 -21.02 -10.97 -16.29
CA LEU A 359 -20.04 -12.07 -16.24
C LEU A 359 -20.57 -13.36 -16.88
N LEU A 360 -21.89 -13.61 -16.86
CA LEU A 360 -22.49 -14.75 -17.58
C LEU A 360 -22.32 -14.69 -19.10
N LYS A 361 -21.96 -13.52 -19.66
CA LYS A 361 -21.68 -13.35 -21.09
C LYS A 361 -20.25 -13.75 -21.48
N ASP A 362 -19.44 -14.26 -20.55
CA ASP A 362 -18.06 -14.71 -20.82
C ASP A 362 -17.93 -15.58 -22.09
N PRO A 363 -18.79 -16.60 -22.36
CA PRO A 363 -18.70 -17.37 -23.60
C PRO A 363 -18.93 -16.56 -24.88
N GLU A 364 -19.80 -15.54 -24.85
CA GLU A 364 -20.03 -14.64 -25.98
C GLU A 364 -18.81 -13.75 -26.24
N ILE A 365 -18.17 -13.26 -25.16
CA ILE A 365 -16.97 -12.43 -25.25
C ILE A 365 -15.76 -13.24 -25.72
N ILE A 366 -15.61 -14.49 -25.27
CA ILE A 366 -14.58 -15.41 -25.78
C ILE A 366 -14.75 -15.60 -27.28
N LYS A 367 -15.98 -15.86 -27.75
CA LYS A 367 -16.26 -16.01 -29.19
C LYS A 367 -15.92 -14.74 -29.97
N LEU A 368 -16.21 -13.56 -29.43
CA LEU A 368 -15.85 -12.28 -30.06
C LEU A 368 -14.34 -12.07 -30.12
N SER A 369 -13.58 -12.57 -29.13
CA SER A 369 -12.12 -12.42 -29.10
C SER A 369 -11.39 -13.17 -30.21
N GLU A 370 -12.02 -14.21 -30.79
CA GLU A 370 -11.51 -14.95 -31.96
C GLU A 370 -11.37 -14.07 -33.23
N ASP A 371 -12.02 -12.90 -33.27
CA ASP A 371 -11.86 -11.94 -34.37
C ASP A 371 -10.53 -11.16 -34.29
N PHE A 372 -9.85 -11.18 -33.13
CA PHE A 372 -8.65 -10.40 -32.85
C PHE A 372 -7.39 -11.25 -32.59
N PHE A 373 -7.56 -12.57 -32.42
CA PHE A 373 -6.51 -13.56 -32.15
C PHE A 373 -6.81 -14.85 -32.88
#